data_AF-A0A427U8Y1-F1
#
_entry.id   AF-A0A427U8Y1-F1
#
_cell.length_a   1.000
_cell.length_b   1.000
_cell.length_c   1.000
_cell.angle_alpha   90.00
_cell.angle_beta   90.00
_cell.angle_gamma   90.00
#
_symmetry.space_group_name_H-M   'P 1'
#
loop_
_entity.id
_entity.type
_entity.pdbx_description
1 polymer ?
#
loop_
_entity_poly.entity_id
_entity_poly.type
_entity_poly.pdbx_seq_one_letter_code
_entity_poly.pdbx_strand_id
1 'polypeptide(L)'
;MKKIYDKMAREAINAQKAVISTIKDKRGTEFKVTDAKPYVDAVNQMSPEGEQSKEVFDLHINSVNAHYNVLTSLTDTVRPEDDPFVEHYQTPPVLEILYDEDPAFRASVEKFVDAIGKAEALIGKESIRRYGGFYGPTCVVDFAFSPGSTSNVVNRILQNLDIPDDHKRTILSSKSWGMNTSYGIGAQFQTSLEEGKTAADAVKDEIEMLKMIYDTPVEAQALLMEQHGHTSFDVKKYMEGYRKKMEGTVKAAMDE
;
A
#
# COMPACT_ATOMS: atom_id res chain seq x y z
N MET A 1 -16.62 22.21 -16.56
CA MET A 1 -16.96 20.77 -16.39
C MET A 1 -16.61 19.92 -17.61
N LYS A 2 -17.26 20.04 -18.78
CA LYS A 2 -16.98 19.19 -19.95
C LYS A 2 -15.49 19.13 -20.33
N LYS A 3 -14.80 20.27 -20.38
CA LYS A 3 -13.37 20.35 -20.71
C LYS A 3 -12.49 19.54 -19.74
N ILE A 4 -12.75 19.63 -18.43
CA ILE A 4 -12.03 18.87 -17.38
C ILE A 4 -12.32 17.37 -17.53
N TYR A 5 -13.57 16.97 -17.76
CA TYR A 5 -13.92 15.56 -17.98
C TYR A 5 -13.27 15.00 -19.25
N ASP A 6 -13.26 15.75 -20.34
CA ASP A 6 -12.60 15.36 -21.59
C ASP A 6 -11.09 15.22 -21.41
N LYS A 7 -10.46 16.07 -20.58
CA LYS A 7 -9.06 15.94 -20.18
C LYS A 7 -8.82 14.68 -19.36
N MET A 8 -9.54 14.49 -18.26
CA MET A 8 -9.40 13.32 -17.38
C MET A 8 -9.57 12.01 -18.16
N ALA A 9 -10.59 11.94 -19.02
CA ALA A 9 -10.81 10.77 -19.87
C ALA A 9 -9.66 10.53 -20.84
N ARG A 10 -9.11 11.58 -21.44
CA ARG A 10 -7.98 11.48 -22.38
C ARG A 10 -6.70 11.02 -21.68
N GLU A 11 -6.37 11.60 -20.52
CA GLU A 11 -5.21 11.22 -19.70
C GLU A 11 -5.31 9.74 -19.30
N ALA A 12 -6.47 9.31 -18.78
CA ALA A 12 -6.70 7.91 -18.41
C ALA A 12 -6.62 6.95 -19.60
N ILE A 13 -7.24 7.29 -20.74
CA ILE A 13 -7.20 6.47 -21.95
C ILE A 13 -5.77 6.38 -22.50
N ASN A 14 -4.99 7.46 -22.45
CA ASN A 14 -3.61 7.45 -22.92
C ASN A 14 -2.72 6.54 -22.06
N ALA A 15 -2.83 6.65 -20.73
CA ALA A 15 -2.11 5.76 -19.81
C ALA A 15 -2.51 4.29 -20.02
N GLN A 16 -3.82 4.00 -20.14
CA GLN A 16 -4.30 2.64 -20.38
C GLN A 16 -3.82 2.08 -21.74
N LYS A 17 -3.82 2.91 -22.79
CA LYS A 17 -3.30 2.51 -24.11
C LYS A 17 -1.82 2.17 -24.05
N ALA A 18 -1.02 2.94 -23.30
CA ALA A 18 0.40 2.65 -23.11
C ALA A 18 0.61 1.26 -22.49
N VAL A 19 -0.16 0.93 -21.44
CA VAL A 19 -0.13 -0.39 -20.79
C VAL A 19 -0.56 -1.51 -21.74
N ILE A 20 -1.74 -1.40 -22.37
CA ILE A 20 -2.29 -2.46 -23.22
C ILE A 20 -1.38 -2.73 -24.43
N SER A 21 -0.89 -1.67 -25.09
CA SER A 21 0.00 -1.82 -26.25
C SER A 21 1.32 -2.49 -25.84
N THR A 22 1.93 -2.07 -24.73
CA THR A 22 3.15 -2.70 -24.21
C THR A 22 2.92 -4.18 -23.90
N ILE A 23 1.83 -4.51 -23.19
CA ILE A 23 1.48 -5.91 -22.91
C ILE A 23 1.29 -6.70 -24.20
N LYS A 24 0.62 -6.12 -25.21
CA LYS A 24 0.39 -6.81 -26.49
C LYS A 24 1.72 -7.11 -27.20
N ASP A 25 2.65 -6.16 -27.20
CA ASP A 25 3.93 -6.27 -27.89
C ASP A 25 4.93 -7.18 -27.15
N LYS A 26 4.82 -7.26 -25.81
CA LYS A 26 5.73 -8.01 -24.92
C LYS A 26 5.14 -9.31 -24.40
N ARG A 27 3.91 -9.66 -24.77
CA ARG A 27 3.24 -10.89 -24.31
C ARG A 27 4.05 -12.11 -24.73
N GLY A 28 4.43 -12.93 -23.76
CA GLY A 28 5.20 -14.15 -23.99
C GLY A 28 6.69 -13.91 -24.21
N THR A 29 7.18 -12.68 -24.03
CA THR A 29 8.62 -12.37 -23.96
C THR A 29 9.05 -12.19 -22.50
N GLU A 30 10.35 -12.10 -22.27
CA GLU A 30 10.87 -11.60 -21.00
C GLU A 30 10.53 -10.11 -20.87
N PHE A 31 9.69 -9.76 -19.89
CA PHE A 31 9.28 -8.38 -19.63
C PHE A 31 10.34 -7.70 -18.77
N LYS A 32 10.85 -6.56 -19.23
CA LYS A 32 11.81 -5.75 -18.47
C LYS A 32 11.12 -4.57 -17.81
N VAL A 33 11.62 -4.14 -16.65
CA VAL A 33 11.11 -2.93 -15.98
C VAL A 33 11.13 -1.72 -16.92
N THR A 34 12.16 -1.63 -17.77
CA THR A 34 12.27 -0.58 -18.79
C THR A 34 11.14 -0.57 -19.83
N ASP A 35 10.47 -1.71 -20.05
CA ASP A 35 9.31 -1.80 -20.96
C ASP A 35 8.11 -1.00 -20.44
N ALA A 36 8.07 -0.66 -19.14
CA ALA A 36 7.03 0.20 -18.56
C ALA A 36 7.19 1.70 -18.91
N LYS A 37 8.28 2.11 -19.57
CA LYS A 37 8.56 3.51 -19.92
C LYS A 37 7.42 4.24 -20.65
N PRO A 38 6.67 3.62 -21.59
CA PRO A 38 5.54 4.27 -22.23
C PRO A 38 4.44 4.72 -21.26
N TYR A 39 4.22 3.99 -20.17
CA TYR A 39 3.27 4.40 -19.13
C TYR A 39 3.80 5.61 -18.35
N VAL A 40 5.08 5.58 -17.96
CA VAL A 40 5.75 6.72 -17.30
C VAL A 40 5.66 7.97 -18.17
N ASP A 41 5.87 7.85 -19.48
CA ASP A 41 5.77 8.96 -20.43
C ASP A 41 4.35 9.50 -20.59
N ALA A 42 3.33 8.64 -20.51
CA ALA A 42 1.94 9.07 -20.51
C ALA A 42 1.59 9.84 -19.22
N VAL A 43 2.07 9.39 -18.06
CA VAL A 43 1.89 10.08 -16.77
C VAL A 43 2.60 11.43 -16.74
N ASN A 44 3.82 11.51 -17.28
CA ASN A 44 4.59 12.75 -17.35
C ASN A 44 3.95 13.87 -18.20
N GLN A 45 2.93 13.55 -18.99
CA GLN A 45 2.16 14.52 -19.77
C GLN A 45 0.95 15.08 -19.01
N MET A 46 0.61 14.50 -17.85
CA MET A 46 -0.48 14.97 -17.02
C MET A 46 -0.12 16.33 -16.40
N SER A 47 -1.10 17.22 -16.30
CA SER A 47 -0.93 18.53 -15.66
C SER A 47 -2.23 19.01 -15.03
N PRO A 48 -2.19 19.80 -13.95
CA PRO A 48 -3.41 20.35 -13.37
C PRO A 48 -4.11 21.30 -14.35
N GLU A 49 -5.43 21.27 -14.41
CA GLU A 49 -6.26 22.24 -15.15
C GLU A 49 -7.39 22.77 -14.26
N GLY A 50 -7.56 24.09 -14.21
CA GLY A 50 -8.61 24.73 -13.42
C GLY A 50 -8.31 24.65 -11.92
N GLU A 51 -9.24 24.12 -11.13
CA GLU A 51 -9.15 23.99 -9.66
C GLU A 51 -8.50 22.67 -9.22
N GLN A 52 -7.87 21.92 -10.13
CA GLN A 52 -7.14 20.71 -9.76
C GLN A 52 -5.88 21.08 -8.96
N SER A 53 -5.71 20.47 -7.77
CA SER A 53 -4.50 20.66 -6.93
C SER A 53 -3.25 20.24 -7.71
N LYS A 54 -2.22 21.08 -7.65
CA LYS A 54 -0.95 20.81 -8.31
C LYS A 54 -0.20 19.72 -7.54
N GLU A 55 -0.30 19.74 -6.23
CA GLU A 55 0.35 18.85 -5.27
C GLU A 55 -0.13 17.41 -5.49
N VAL A 56 -1.43 17.21 -5.77
CA VAL A 56 -1.97 15.89 -6.15
C VAL A 56 -1.33 15.36 -7.44
N PHE A 57 -1.15 16.21 -8.45
CA PHE A 57 -0.49 15.80 -9.70
C PHE A 57 0.99 15.53 -9.49
N ASP A 58 1.69 16.37 -8.72
CA ASP A 58 3.10 16.18 -8.39
C ASP A 58 3.32 14.89 -7.60
N LEU A 59 2.46 14.59 -6.61
CA LEU A 59 2.49 13.33 -5.87
C LEU A 59 2.38 12.13 -6.83
N HIS A 60 1.44 12.16 -7.77
CA HIS A 60 1.27 11.07 -8.73
C HIS A 60 2.45 10.94 -9.69
N ILE A 61 2.83 12.03 -10.35
CA ILE A 61 3.89 12.05 -11.37
C ILE A 61 5.24 11.68 -10.73
N ASN A 62 5.59 12.30 -9.61
CA ASN A 62 6.87 12.03 -8.94
C ASN A 62 6.89 10.61 -8.37
N SER A 63 5.77 10.09 -7.86
CA SER A 63 5.68 8.70 -7.40
C SER A 63 5.96 7.70 -8.54
N VAL A 64 5.34 7.89 -9.72
CA VAL A 64 5.56 7.02 -10.88
C VAL A 64 7.02 7.08 -11.34
N ASN A 65 7.62 8.27 -11.40
CA ASN A 65 9.04 8.40 -11.75
C ASN A 65 9.96 7.82 -10.67
N ALA A 66 9.65 8.01 -9.39
CA ALA A 66 10.45 7.46 -8.30
C ALA A 66 10.43 5.94 -8.35
N HIS A 67 9.25 5.33 -8.48
CA HIS A 67 9.07 3.90 -8.62
C HIS A 67 9.86 3.34 -9.80
N TYR A 68 9.67 3.90 -11.00
CA TYR A 68 10.35 3.45 -12.22
C TYR A 68 11.87 3.55 -12.11
N ASN A 69 12.38 4.69 -11.65
CA ASN A 69 13.82 4.94 -11.59
C ASN A 69 14.52 4.06 -10.54
N VAL A 70 13.88 3.88 -9.37
CA VAL A 70 14.45 3.03 -8.31
C VAL A 70 14.44 1.57 -8.76
N LEU A 71 13.31 1.08 -9.28
CA LEU A 71 13.20 -0.33 -9.69
C LEU A 71 14.16 -0.65 -10.84
N THR A 72 14.25 0.20 -11.86
CA THR A 72 15.19 0.06 -12.99
C THR A 72 16.66 0.06 -12.53
N SER A 73 16.98 0.71 -11.40
CA SER A 73 18.34 0.70 -10.85
C SER A 73 18.69 -0.56 -10.05
N LEU A 74 17.68 -1.34 -9.65
CA LEU A 74 17.85 -2.50 -8.78
C LEU A 74 17.71 -3.82 -9.53
N THR A 75 16.91 -3.87 -10.59
CA THR A 75 16.70 -5.08 -11.38
C THR A 75 16.26 -4.78 -12.82
N ASP A 76 16.56 -5.71 -13.73
CA ASP A 76 16.06 -5.70 -15.11
C ASP A 76 14.65 -6.29 -15.20
N THR A 77 14.34 -7.32 -14.40
CA THR A 77 13.10 -8.09 -14.45
C THR A 77 12.59 -8.41 -13.05
N VAL A 78 11.28 -8.65 -12.93
CA VAL A 78 10.65 -9.11 -11.70
C VAL A 78 10.06 -10.49 -11.96
N ARG A 79 10.29 -11.41 -11.02
CA ARG A 79 9.75 -12.76 -11.11
C ARG A 79 8.23 -12.74 -10.94
N PRO A 80 7.49 -13.64 -11.61
CA PRO A 80 6.04 -13.73 -11.44
C PRO A 80 5.58 -13.93 -9.98
N GLU A 81 6.39 -14.58 -9.14
CA GLU A 81 6.05 -14.78 -7.72
C GLU A 81 6.24 -13.53 -6.85
N ASP A 82 7.03 -12.56 -7.34
CA ASP A 82 7.35 -11.30 -6.65
C ASP A 82 6.50 -10.12 -7.19
N ASP A 83 6.02 -10.22 -8.42
CA ASP A 83 5.25 -9.18 -9.13
C ASP A 83 4.02 -8.66 -8.36
N PRO A 84 3.19 -9.51 -7.70
CA PRO A 84 2.03 -9.04 -6.94
C PRO A 84 2.37 -8.05 -5.81
N PHE A 85 3.63 -8.00 -5.35
CA PHE A 85 4.03 -7.15 -4.24
C PHE A 85 4.57 -5.78 -4.66
N VAL A 86 4.84 -5.58 -5.96
CA VAL A 86 5.48 -4.37 -6.51
C VAL A 86 4.67 -3.09 -6.27
N GLU A 87 3.36 -3.22 -6.08
CA GLU A 87 2.44 -2.12 -5.76
C GLU A 87 2.39 -1.72 -4.27
N HIS A 88 3.07 -2.46 -3.37
CA HIS A 88 2.95 -2.29 -1.92
C HIS A 88 4.13 -1.56 -1.25
N TYR A 89 5.18 -1.23 -2.00
CA TYR A 89 6.43 -0.72 -1.45
C TYR A 89 6.48 0.81 -1.27
N GLN A 90 5.51 1.54 -1.82
CA GLN A 90 5.51 3.00 -1.91
C GLN A 90 4.93 3.65 -0.65
N THR A 91 3.86 3.09 -0.10
CA THR A 91 3.15 3.68 1.04
C THR A 91 3.88 3.57 2.37
N PRO A 92 4.58 2.44 2.69
CA PRO A 92 5.38 2.37 3.90
C PRO A 92 6.35 3.55 4.10
N PRO A 93 7.21 3.92 3.12
CA PRO A 93 8.09 5.06 3.29
C PRO A 93 7.35 6.41 3.31
N VAL A 94 6.20 6.54 2.66
CA VAL A 94 5.36 7.77 2.74
C VAL A 94 4.81 7.95 4.15
N LEU A 95 4.29 6.89 4.78
CA LEU A 95 3.84 6.95 6.18
C LEU A 95 4.97 7.34 7.12
N GLU A 96 6.17 6.78 6.94
CA GLU A 96 7.33 7.15 7.76
C GLU A 96 7.83 8.57 7.51
N ILE A 97 7.60 9.16 6.32
CA ILE A 97 7.81 10.60 6.12
C ILE A 97 6.78 11.39 6.94
N LEU A 98 5.50 11.01 6.90
CA LEU A 98 4.46 11.67 7.71
C LEU A 98 4.74 11.56 9.22
N TYR A 99 5.30 10.44 9.67
CA TYR A 99 5.66 10.24 11.08
C TYR A 99 6.78 11.18 11.53
N ASP A 100 7.77 11.39 10.67
CA ASP A 100 8.90 12.29 10.95
C ASP A 100 8.47 13.76 10.94
N GLU A 101 7.57 14.13 10.03
CA GLU A 101 7.18 15.53 9.79
C GLU A 101 5.97 15.98 10.63
N ASP A 102 5.08 15.07 11.02
CA ASP A 102 3.91 15.36 11.85
C ASP A 102 3.90 14.50 13.13
N PRO A 103 4.51 15.00 14.23
CA PRO A 103 4.49 14.32 15.52
C PRO A 103 3.08 14.09 16.10
N ALA A 104 2.10 14.94 15.77
CA ALA A 104 0.73 14.78 16.25
C ALA A 104 0.02 13.63 15.52
N PHE A 105 0.30 13.46 14.22
CA PHE A 105 -0.11 12.30 13.47
C PHE A 105 0.55 11.03 14.00
N ARG A 106 1.87 11.05 14.23
CA ARG A 106 2.58 9.91 14.84
C ARG A 106 1.98 9.49 16.18
N ALA A 107 1.70 10.43 17.07
CA ALA A 107 1.04 10.15 18.35
C ALA A 107 -0.38 9.55 18.18
N SER A 108 -1.08 9.91 17.09
CA SER A 108 -2.39 9.34 16.77
C SER A 108 -2.28 7.91 16.25
N VAL A 109 -1.22 7.60 15.48
CA VAL A 109 -0.90 6.23 15.06
C VAL A 109 -0.52 5.36 16.25
N GLU A 110 0.23 5.88 17.23
CA GLU A 110 0.57 5.14 18.46
C GLU A 110 -0.69 4.76 19.24
N LYS A 111 -1.63 5.70 19.42
CA LYS A 111 -2.95 5.40 20.01
C LYS A 111 -3.72 4.34 19.22
N PHE A 112 -3.58 4.33 17.89
CA PHE A 112 -4.20 3.33 17.04
C PHE A 112 -3.54 1.95 17.18
N VAL A 113 -2.20 1.88 17.22
CA VAL A 113 -1.43 0.65 17.50
C VAL A 113 -1.82 0.07 18.86
N ASP A 114 -1.95 0.90 19.88
CA ASP A 114 -2.45 0.49 21.20
C ASP A 114 -3.89 -0.08 21.14
N ALA A 115 -4.72 0.49 20.28
CA ALA A 115 -6.10 0.03 20.10
C ALA A 115 -6.18 -1.30 19.35
N ILE A 116 -5.29 -1.54 18.37
CA ILE A 116 -5.12 -2.85 17.73
C ILE A 116 -4.81 -3.90 18.80
N GLY A 117 -3.87 -3.61 19.71
CA GLY A 117 -3.52 -4.50 20.82
C GLY A 117 -4.70 -4.85 21.74
N LYS A 118 -5.71 -4.00 21.82
CA LYS A 118 -6.94 -4.19 22.64
C LYS A 118 -8.10 -4.79 21.85
N ALA A 119 -7.96 -4.96 20.53
CA ALA A 119 -9.02 -5.39 19.62
C ALA A 119 -9.06 -6.91 19.38
N GLU A 120 -8.54 -7.72 20.32
CA GLU A 120 -8.41 -9.18 20.18
C GLU A 120 -9.71 -9.86 19.74
N ALA A 121 -10.83 -9.56 20.39
CA ALA A 121 -12.12 -10.16 20.06
C ALA A 121 -12.60 -9.81 18.65
N LEU A 122 -12.25 -8.63 18.14
CA LEU A 122 -12.57 -8.23 16.78
C LEU A 122 -11.65 -8.94 15.78
N ILE A 123 -10.33 -8.80 15.96
CA ILE A 123 -9.31 -9.35 15.07
C ILE A 123 -9.46 -10.87 15.00
N GLY A 124 -9.51 -11.55 16.14
CA GLY A 124 -9.67 -13.00 16.18
C GLY A 124 -10.95 -13.50 15.52
N LYS A 125 -12.08 -12.81 15.70
CA LYS A 125 -13.33 -13.15 15.00
C LYS A 125 -13.19 -13.04 13.49
N GLU A 126 -12.59 -11.96 12.99
CA GLU A 126 -12.45 -11.76 11.55
C GLU A 126 -11.41 -12.72 10.95
N SER A 127 -10.30 -13.00 11.64
CA SER A 127 -9.32 -14.00 11.23
C SER A 127 -9.92 -15.41 11.18
N ILE A 128 -10.67 -15.83 12.21
CA ILE A 128 -11.36 -17.14 12.23
C ILE A 128 -12.40 -17.22 11.10
N ARG A 129 -13.16 -16.15 10.84
CA ARG A 129 -14.13 -16.12 9.74
C ARG A 129 -13.46 -16.27 8.38
N ARG A 130 -12.33 -15.60 8.16
CA ARG A 130 -11.57 -15.72 6.90
C ARG A 130 -11.00 -17.12 6.74
N TYR A 131 -10.30 -17.61 7.75
CA TYR A 131 -9.72 -18.96 7.75
C TYR A 131 -10.79 -20.06 7.56
N GLY A 132 -11.93 -19.93 8.25
CA GLY A 132 -13.06 -20.85 8.14
C GLY A 132 -13.91 -20.69 6.86
N GLY A 133 -13.53 -19.80 5.93
CA GLY A 133 -14.22 -19.63 4.65
C GLY A 133 -15.58 -18.91 4.72
N PHE A 134 -15.90 -18.24 5.82
CA PHE A 134 -17.20 -17.57 6.03
C PHE A 134 -17.53 -16.54 4.94
N TYR A 135 -16.52 -15.85 4.43
CA TYR A 135 -16.66 -14.84 3.37
C TYR A 135 -16.53 -15.40 1.95
N GLY A 136 -16.37 -16.72 1.81
CA GLY A 136 -16.18 -17.40 0.53
C GLY A 136 -14.83 -17.11 -0.14
N PRO A 137 -14.62 -17.63 -1.37
CA PRO A 137 -13.36 -17.51 -2.11
C PRO A 137 -13.08 -16.09 -2.64
N THR A 138 -14.03 -15.16 -2.54
CA THR A 138 -13.95 -13.81 -3.10
C THR A 138 -13.33 -12.79 -2.15
N CYS A 139 -12.94 -13.18 -0.94
CA CYS A 139 -12.38 -12.28 0.07
C CYS A 139 -10.88 -11.98 -0.13
N VAL A 140 -10.41 -11.98 -1.38
CA VAL A 140 -8.99 -11.77 -1.74
C VAL A 140 -8.63 -10.27 -1.80
N VAL A 141 -9.63 -9.39 -1.99
CA VAL A 141 -9.38 -7.95 -2.20
C VAL A 141 -9.45 -7.19 -0.88
N ASP A 142 -8.31 -7.07 -0.21
CA ASP A 142 -8.24 -6.63 1.19
C ASP A 142 -8.23 -5.10 1.42
N PHE A 143 -8.10 -4.34 0.34
CA PHE A 143 -8.06 -2.87 0.34
C PHE A 143 -9.44 -2.21 0.17
N ALA A 144 -10.45 -2.94 -0.31
CA ALA A 144 -11.81 -2.42 -0.46
C ALA A 144 -12.59 -2.50 0.86
N PHE A 145 -13.52 -1.56 1.07
CA PHE A 145 -14.44 -1.61 2.20
C PHE A 145 -15.48 -2.73 2.03
N SER A 146 -15.14 -3.91 2.52
CA SER A 146 -16.01 -5.09 2.50
C SER A 146 -16.02 -5.81 3.86
N PRO A 147 -17.08 -6.57 4.19
CA PRO A 147 -17.07 -7.42 5.37
C PRO A 147 -15.85 -8.34 5.39
N GLY A 148 -15.12 -8.38 6.51
CA GLY A 148 -13.91 -9.20 6.65
C GLY A 148 -12.62 -8.60 6.09
N SER A 149 -12.68 -7.48 5.35
CA SER A 149 -11.46 -6.81 4.86
C SER A 149 -10.65 -6.15 5.99
N THR A 150 -9.35 -6.01 5.76
CA THR A 150 -8.42 -5.26 6.60
C THR A 150 -8.91 -3.84 6.79
N SER A 151 -9.32 -3.18 5.69
CA SER A 151 -9.85 -1.81 5.75
C SER A 151 -11.08 -1.68 6.65
N ASN A 152 -11.99 -2.66 6.63
CA ASN A 152 -13.15 -2.67 7.52
C ASN A 152 -12.76 -2.92 8.99
N VAL A 153 -11.79 -3.79 9.27
CA VAL A 153 -11.31 -4.01 10.65
C VAL A 153 -10.64 -2.76 11.19
N VAL A 154 -9.75 -2.15 10.41
CA VAL A 154 -9.09 -0.88 10.72
C VAL A 154 -10.12 0.21 11.02
N ASN A 155 -11.11 0.38 10.16
CA ASN A 155 -12.19 1.35 10.37
C ASN A 155 -12.95 1.13 11.68
N ARG A 156 -13.29 -0.13 12.01
CA ARG A 156 -14.03 -0.44 13.25
C ARG A 156 -13.21 -0.17 14.51
N ILE A 157 -11.89 -0.29 14.44
CA ILE A 157 -10.99 0.09 15.53
C ILE A 157 -10.92 1.62 15.63
N LEU A 158 -10.71 2.31 14.51
CA LEU A 158 -10.62 3.78 14.43
C LEU A 158 -11.89 4.51 14.90
N GLN A 159 -13.07 3.95 14.64
CA GLN A 159 -14.35 4.56 15.00
C GLN A 159 -14.49 4.88 16.50
N ASN A 160 -13.80 4.12 17.35
CA ASN A 160 -13.90 4.28 18.81
C ASN A 160 -12.75 5.09 19.41
N LEU A 161 -11.86 5.64 18.57
CA LEU A 161 -10.70 6.39 19.03
C LEU A 161 -10.94 7.90 19.10
N ASP A 162 -10.44 8.48 20.18
CA ASP A 162 -10.37 9.93 20.38
C ASP A 162 -9.04 10.47 19.83
N ILE A 163 -9.03 10.63 18.50
CA ILE A 163 -7.97 11.24 17.70
C ILE A 163 -8.61 12.10 16.60
N PRO A 164 -7.89 13.08 16.01
CA PRO A 164 -8.42 13.91 14.93
C PRO A 164 -8.99 13.10 13.77
N ASP A 165 -10.09 13.57 13.19
CA ASP A 165 -10.78 12.85 12.11
C ASP A 165 -9.92 12.72 10.85
N ASP A 166 -9.11 13.72 10.53
CA ASP A 166 -8.19 13.64 9.40
C ASP A 166 -7.09 12.61 9.65
N HIS A 167 -6.63 12.42 10.88
CA HIS A 167 -5.70 11.32 11.21
C HIS A 167 -6.37 9.95 11.03
N LYS A 168 -7.64 9.80 11.43
CA LYS A 168 -8.40 8.56 11.16
C LYS A 168 -8.50 8.28 9.67
N ARG A 169 -8.81 9.32 8.88
CA ARG A 169 -8.90 9.22 7.42
C ARG A 169 -7.55 8.84 6.82
N THR A 170 -6.45 9.43 7.26
CA THR A 170 -5.10 9.11 6.78
C THR A 170 -4.71 7.67 7.12
N ILE A 171 -4.93 7.21 8.36
CA ILE A 171 -4.67 5.81 8.76
C ILE A 171 -5.50 4.83 7.93
N LEU A 172 -6.79 5.14 7.73
CA LEU A 172 -7.68 4.28 6.94
C LEU A 172 -7.30 4.26 5.46
N SER A 173 -6.98 5.42 4.89
CA SER A 173 -6.63 5.58 3.48
C SER A 173 -5.28 4.93 3.16
N SER A 174 -4.34 4.96 4.11
CA SER A 174 -3.04 4.33 3.95
C SER A 174 -3.17 2.83 3.74
N LYS A 175 -4.12 2.13 4.40
CA LYS A 175 -4.31 0.69 4.19
C LYS A 175 -5.28 0.34 3.06
N SER A 176 -6.25 1.19 2.74
CA SER A 176 -7.18 0.98 1.63
C SER A 176 -6.45 1.17 0.30
N TRP A 177 -6.75 2.22 -0.47
CA TRP A 177 -6.08 2.49 -1.73
C TRP A 177 -4.59 2.84 -1.59
N GLY A 178 -4.13 3.22 -0.40
CA GLY A 178 -2.71 3.36 -0.12
C GLY A 178 -1.98 2.01 -0.04
N MET A 179 -2.68 0.90 0.22
CA MET A 179 -2.07 -0.44 0.22
C MET A 179 -0.83 -0.55 1.12
N ASN A 180 -0.84 0.12 2.28
CA ASN A 180 0.23 0.09 3.28
C ASN A 180 0.59 -1.35 3.62
N THR A 181 1.78 -1.76 3.19
CA THR A 181 2.26 -3.13 3.16
C THR A 181 1.38 -4.09 2.34
N SER A 182 1.96 -5.21 1.94
CA SER A 182 1.24 -6.31 1.29
C SER A 182 0.43 -7.16 2.25
N TYR A 183 0.41 -6.79 3.54
CA TYR A 183 -0.25 -7.60 4.56
C TYR A 183 -1.76 -7.60 4.42
N GLY A 184 -2.38 -8.77 4.53
CA GLY A 184 -3.81 -8.92 4.64
C GLY A 184 -4.21 -9.54 5.98
N ILE A 185 -5.30 -9.06 6.58
CA ILE A 185 -5.77 -9.56 7.87
C ILE A 185 -6.06 -11.05 7.79
N GLY A 186 -5.61 -11.77 8.81
CA GLY A 186 -5.74 -13.21 8.94
C GLY A 186 -4.59 -13.99 8.31
N ALA A 187 -3.66 -13.34 7.59
CA ALA A 187 -2.53 -14.03 6.98
C ALA A 187 -1.59 -14.62 8.05
N GLN A 188 -1.19 -13.81 9.04
CA GLN A 188 -0.34 -14.31 10.13
C GLN A 188 -1.09 -15.32 11.01
N PHE A 189 -2.38 -15.09 11.29
CA PHE A 189 -3.22 -16.05 11.99
C PHE A 189 -3.23 -17.42 11.29
N GLN A 190 -3.43 -17.43 9.96
CA GLN A 190 -3.42 -18.65 9.15
C GLN A 190 -2.05 -19.34 9.26
N THR A 191 -0.96 -18.62 9.00
CA THR A 191 0.40 -19.19 9.10
C THR A 191 0.64 -19.81 10.47
N SER A 192 0.35 -19.08 11.55
CA SER A 192 0.53 -19.55 12.92
C SER A 192 -0.31 -20.78 13.25
N LEU A 193 -1.55 -20.87 12.76
CA LEU A 193 -2.40 -22.05 12.92
C LEU A 193 -1.84 -23.26 12.18
N GLU A 194 -1.41 -23.09 10.93
CA GLU A 194 -0.83 -24.17 10.11
C GLU A 194 0.50 -24.68 10.67
N GLU A 195 1.24 -23.83 11.39
CA GLU A 195 2.43 -24.20 12.17
C GLU A 195 2.10 -24.95 13.48
N GLY A 196 0.81 -25.14 13.79
CA GLY A 196 0.34 -25.93 14.94
C GLY A 196 0.11 -25.14 16.23
N LYS A 197 0.11 -23.79 16.17
CA LYS A 197 -0.26 -22.98 17.34
C LYS A 197 -1.75 -23.09 17.64
N THR A 198 -2.12 -22.77 18.89
CA THR A 198 -3.54 -22.65 19.25
C THR A 198 -4.17 -21.44 18.55
N ALA A 199 -5.49 -21.46 18.37
CA ALA A 199 -6.19 -20.29 17.81
C ALA A 199 -5.94 -19.02 18.65
N ALA A 200 -5.86 -19.13 19.98
CA ALA A 200 -5.57 -18.00 20.84
C ALA A 200 -4.17 -17.41 20.59
N ASP A 201 -3.16 -18.27 20.41
CA ASP A 201 -1.79 -17.79 20.13
C ASP A 201 -1.66 -17.26 18.70
N ALA A 202 -2.34 -17.86 17.73
CA ALA A 202 -2.41 -17.34 16.36
C ALA A 202 -3.06 -15.96 16.30
N VAL A 203 -4.07 -15.67 17.14
CA VAL A 203 -4.65 -14.31 17.23
C VAL A 203 -3.63 -13.33 17.81
N LYS A 204 -2.81 -13.72 18.78
CA LYS A 204 -1.76 -12.84 19.30
C LYS A 204 -0.74 -12.49 18.23
N ASP A 205 -0.29 -13.46 17.45
CA ASP A 205 0.65 -13.21 16.35
C ASP A 205 0.05 -12.27 15.28
N GLU A 206 -1.23 -12.46 14.94
CA GLU A 206 -1.97 -11.57 14.04
C GLU A 206 -2.01 -10.13 14.55
N ILE A 207 -2.27 -9.94 15.85
CA ILE A 207 -2.28 -8.62 16.49
C ILE A 207 -0.89 -7.97 16.41
N GLU A 208 0.17 -8.73 16.70
CA GLU A 208 1.53 -8.19 16.65
C GLU A 208 1.95 -7.81 15.23
N MET A 209 1.61 -8.61 14.21
CA MET A 209 1.83 -8.24 12.82
C MET A 209 1.02 -6.99 12.43
N LEU A 210 -0.27 -6.93 12.81
CA LEU A 210 -1.11 -5.75 12.56
C LEU A 210 -0.58 -4.49 13.26
N LYS A 211 0.03 -4.60 14.44
CA LYS A 211 0.71 -3.47 15.09
C LYS A 211 1.93 -3.04 14.28
N MET A 212 2.78 -3.99 13.88
CA MET A 212 4.03 -3.72 13.17
C MET A 212 3.79 -2.98 11.83
N ILE A 213 2.76 -3.35 11.07
CA ILE A 213 2.47 -2.69 9.78
C ILE A 213 2.09 -1.22 9.92
N TYR A 214 1.69 -0.73 11.09
CA TYR A 214 1.44 0.70 11.34
C TYR A 214 2.56 1.36 12.12
N ASP A 215 3.17 0.63 13.05
CA ASP A 215 4.24 1.15 13.91
C ASP A 215 5.52 1.43 13.11
N THR A 216 5.98 0.41 12.37
CA THR A 216 7.23 0.42 11.59
C THR A 216 6.97 -0.18 10.20
N PRO A 217 6.23 0.51 9.32
CA PRO A 217 5.71 -0.07 8.08
C PRO A 217 6.80 -0.51 7.10
N VAL A 218 7.95 0.19 7.01
CA VAL A 218 9.07 -0.22 6.13
C VAL A 218 9.67 -1.54 6.60
N GLU A 219 9.90 -1.66 7.91
CA GLU A 219 10.41 -2.91 8.49
C GLU A 219 9.40 -4.05 8.38
N ALA A 220 8.10 -3.76 8.55
CA ALA A 220 7.05 -4.75 8.38
C ALA A 220 7.02 -5.27 6.94
N GLN A 221 7.07 -4.38 5.93
CA GLN A 221 7.09 -4.79 4.54
C GLN A 221 8.34 -5.60 4.19
N ALA A 222 9.51 -5.21 4.72
CA ALA A 222 10.74 -5.96 4.50
C ALA A 222 10.66 -7.38 5.09
N LEU A 223 10.12 -7.52 6.31
CA LEU A 223 9.91 -8.82 6.96
C LEU A 223 8.96 -9.71 6.15
N LEU A 224 7.84 -9.15 5.67
CA LEU A 224 6.87 -9.90 4.86
C LEU A 224 7.50 -10.44 3.57
N MET A 225 8.36 -9.65 2.92
CA MET A 225 9.04 -10.08 1.70
C MET A 225 10.15 -11.11 1.97
N GLU A 226 10.86 -10.98 3.08
CA GLU A 226 11.82 -11.99 3.52
C GLU A 226 11.13 -13.33 3.77
N GLN A 227 10.01 -13.32 4.51
CA GLN A 227 9.21 -14.52 4.79
C GLN A 227 8.62 -15.15 3.53
N HIS A 228 8.21 -14.33 2.55
CA HIS A 228 7.75 -14.79 1.24
C HIS A 228 8.88 -15.37 0.37
N GLY A 229 10.14 -15.07 0.68
CA GLY A 229 11.29 -15.47 -0.12
C GLY A 229 11.47 -14.62 -1.37
N HIS A 230 11.16 -13.33 -1.30
CA HIS A 230 11.34 -12.39 -2.40
C HIS A 230 12.82 -12.29 -2.81
N THR A 231 13.08 -12.30 -4.13
CA THR A 231 14.46 -12.34 -4.66
C THR A 231 14.71 -11.40 -5.83
N SER A 232 13.67 -10.81 -6.42
CA SER A 232 13.80 -9.99 -7.63
C SER A 232 14.65 -8.73 -7.44
N PHE A 233 14.70 -8.17 -6.22
CA PHE A 233 15.53 -7.03 -5.86
C PHE A 233 15.61 -6.86 -4.33
N ASP A 234 16.49 -5.96 -3.88
CA ASP A 234 16.62 -5.56 -2.49
C ASP A 234 15.48 -4.60 -2.08
N VAL A 235 14.52 -5.14 -1.32
CA VAL A 235 13.28 -4.44 -0.93
C VAL A 235 13.56 -3.24 -0.02
N LYS A 236 14.56 -3.33 0.88
CA LYS A 236 14.93 -2.21 1.76
C LYS A 236 15.57 -1.08 0.95
N LYS A 237 16.49 -1.40 0.04
CA LYS A 237 17.06 -0.39 -0.87
C LYS A 237 16.01 0.25 -1.77
N TYR A 238 15.01 -0.51 -2.21
CA TYR A 238 13.89 0.05 -2.95
C TYR A 238 13.16 1.11 -2.10
N MET A 239 12.73 0.76 -0.89
CA MET A 239 11.96 1.67 -0.04
C MET A 239 12.76 2.90 0.38
N GLU A 240 14.06 2.74 0.68
CA GLU A 240 14.98 3.85 0.97
C GLU A 240 15.12 4.80 -0.24
N GLY A 241 15.37 4.24 -1.43
CA GLY A 241 15.50 5.01 -2.66
C GLY A 241 14.22 5.75 -3.03
N TYR A 242 13.06 5.11 -2.83
CA TYR A 242 11.75 5.71 -3.05
C TYR A 242 11.50 6.85 -2.04
N ARG A 243 11.73 6.61 -0.75
CA ARG A 243 11.59 7.62 0.32
C ARG A 243 12.38 8.87 0.00
N LYS A 244 13.67 8.72 -0.33
CA LYS A 244 14.56 9.84 -0.67
C LYS A 244 14.07 10.67 -1.86
N LYS A 245 13.45 10.02 -2.86
CA LYS A 245 12.93 10.72 -4.04
C LYS A 245 11.59 11.42 -3.77
N MET A 246 10.76 10.84 -2.89
CA MET A 246 9.43 11.37 -2.60
C MET A 246 9.39 12.37 -1.45
N GLU A 247 10.37 12.38 -0.55
CA GLU A 247 10.40 13.20 0.66
C GLU A 247 10.00 14.67 0.41
N GLY A 248 10.65 15.34 -0.53
CA GLY A 248 10.34 16.74 -0.85
C GLY A 248 8.94 16.95 -1.44
N THR A 249 8.42 15.97 -2.19
CA THR A 249 7.07 16.05 -2.78
C THR A 249 6.00 15.85 -1.70
N VAL A 250 6.22 14.92 -0.77
CA VAL A 250 5.30 14.66 0.35
C VAL A 250 5.24 15.87 1.27
N LYS A 251 6.38 16.45 1.67
CA LYS A 251 6.41 17.65 2.51
C LYS A 251 5.66 18.82 1.87
N ALA A 252 5.89 19.08 0.58
CA ALA A 252 5.19 20.13 -0.14
C ALA A 252 3.65 19.95 -0.15
N ALA A 253 3.17 18.71 -0.20
CA ALA A 253 1.74 18.41 -0.16
C ALA A 253 1.12 18.48 1.25
N MET A 254 1.94 18.47 2.32
CA MET A 254 1.45 18.66 3.69
C MET A 254 1.21 20.14 4.04
N ASP A 255 1.85 21.05 3.31
CA ASP A 255 1.78 22.50 3.53
C ASP A 255 0.59 23.18 2.80
N GLU A 256 -0.21 22.43 2.02
CA GLU A 256 -1.43 22.88 1.32
C GLU A 256 -2.68 22.83 2.22
#